data_AF-A0A2A4I1H5-F1
#
_entry.id   AF-A0A2A4I1H5-F1
#
_cell.length_a   1.000
_cell.length_b   1.000
_cell.length_c   1.000
_cell.angle_alpha   90.00
_cell.angle_beta   90.00
_cell.angle_gamma   90.00
#
_symmetry.space_group_name_H-M   'P 1'
#
loop_
_entity.id
_entity.type
_entity.pdbx_description
1 polymer ?
#
loop_
_entity_poly.entity_id
_entity_poly.type
_entity_poly.pdbx_seq_one_letter_code
_entity_poly.pdbx_strand_id
1 'polypeptide(L)'
;MTLTHLDRLEAESIHIIREVAAVADKPVMLYSVGKDSAVMLHLARKAFYPAPPPFPLLHVDTTWKFRAMYALRDKAARDAGMELLVHRNPDALAQGINPFDHGALHTDMWKTEGLKQALDLHGFDAAFGGARRDEEKSRAKERVFSFRTATHRWDPKAQRPELWHLYNARHAKGESMRVFPISNWTELDVWQYIAREGIEIVPLYFAAKRPTVERDGLILMVDDDRFPIAPGEVPVDRSIRFRTLGCYPLTGAVESEAATLNDVIREMLLTTTSERQGRAIDKDAGASMEQKKQQGYF
;
A
#
# COMPACT_ATOMS: atom_id res chain seq x y z
N MET A 1 5.03 -19.61 27.40
CA MET A 1 6.05 -19.48 26.33
C MET A 1 6.32 -18.01 26.11
N THR A 2 7.58 -17.63 25.89
CA THR A 2 7.95 -16.24 25.59
C THR A 2 7.62 -15.95 24.13
N LEU A 3 6.91 -14.85 23.86
CA LEU A 3 6.58 -14.43 22.49
C LEU A 3 7.85 -14.02 21.73
N THR A 4 7.99 -14.47 20.48
CA THR A 4 9.02 -13.94 19.58
C THR A 4 8.68 -12.52 19.15
N HIS A 5 9.62 -11.85 18.46
CA HIS A 5 9.39 -10.51 17.93
C HIS A 5 8.18 -10.45 16.98
N LEU A 6 8.12 -11.35 15.99
CA LEU A 6 7.01 -11.42 15.04
C LEU A 6 5.69 -11.81 15.71
N ASP A 7 5.71 -12.61 16.79
CA ASP A 7 4.47 -12.93 17.52
C ASP A 7 3.90 -11.71 18.24
N ARG A 8 4.78 -10.85 18.79
CA ARG A 8 4.34 -9.58 19.41
C ARG A 8 3.76 -8.63 18.36
N LEU A 9 4.42 -8.49 17.22
CA LEU A 9 3.93 -7.66 16.11
C LEU A 9 2.60 -8.18 15.55
N GLU A 10 2.47 -9.50 15.35
CA GLU A 10 1.22 -10.14 14.94
C GLU A 10 0.09 -9.87 15.95
N ALA A 11 0.35 -10.08 17.24
CA ALA A 11 -0.64 -9.85 18.29
C ALA A 11 -1.07 -8.38 18.38
N GLU A 12 -0.12 -7.44 18.28
CA GLU A 12 -0.41 -6.00 18.27
C GLU A 12 -1.29 -5.61 17.08
N SER A 13 -0.94 -6.06 15.87
CA SER A 13 -1.73 -5.75 14.67
C SER A 13 -3.13 -6.37 14.72
N ILE A 14 -3.26 -7.60 15.20
CA ILE A 14 -4.57 -8.25 15.39
C ILE A 14 -5.42 -7.47 16.41
N HIS A 15 -4.81 -7.02 17.51
CA HIS A 15 -5.48 -6.19 18.52
C HIS A 15 -6.02 -4.89 17.91
N ILE A 16 -5.17 -4.15 17.15
CA ILE A 16 -5.58 -2.92 16.47
C ILE A 16 -6.75 -3.16 15.51
N ILE A 17 -6.69 -4.23 14.70
CA ILE A 17 -7.76 -4.57 13.75
C ILE A 17 -9.08 -4.85 14.47
N ARG A 18 -9.04 -5.58 15.59
CA ARG A 18 -10.23 -5.90 16.40
C ARG A 18 -10.80 -4.67 17.09
N GLU A 19 -9.96 -3.78 17.62
CA GLU A 19 -10.41 -2.53 18.24
C GLU A 19 -11.19 -1.67 17.25
N VAL A 20 -10.72 -1.54 16.02
CA VAL A 20 -11.44 -0.80 14.98
C VAL A 20 -12.76 -1.48 14.62
N ALA A 21 -12.77 -2.80 14.43
CA ALA A 21 -14.01 -3.51 14.10
C ALA A 21 -15.05 -3.47 15.23
N ALA A 22 -14.63 -3.25 16.48
CA ALA A 22 -15.52 -3.13 17.62
C ALA A 22 -16.17 -1.74 17.75
N VAL A 23 -15.61 -0.70 17.12
CA VAL A 23 -16.01 0.70 17.32
C VAL A 23 -16.43 1.43 16.05
N ALA A 24 -16.02 0.94 14.88
CA ALA A 24 -16.39 1.50 13.59
C ALA A 24 -17.69 0.88 13.08
N ASP A 25 -18.58 1.71 12.54
CA ASP A 25 -19.84 1.30 11.94
C ASP A 25 -19.61 0.64 10.56
N LYS A 26 -18.66 1.16 9.78
CA LYS A 26 -18.33 0.71 8.41
C LYS A 26 -16.82 0.75 8.16
N PRO A 27 -16.05 -0.20 8.71
CA PRO A 27 -14.65 -0.32 8.39
C PRO A 27 -14.43 -0.85 6.95
N VAL A 28 -13.28 -0.52 6.37
CA VAL A 28 -12.79 -1.05 5.09
C VAL A 28 -11.29 -1.30 5.15
N MET A 29 -10.79 -2.31 4.43
CA MET A 29 -9.36 -2.55 4.31
C MET A 29 -8.83 -2.16 2.93
N LEU A 30 -7.91 -1.19 2.88
CA LEU A 30 -7.27 -0.78 1.63
C LEU A 30 -6.29 -1.86 1.16
N TYR A 31 -6.56 -2.45 0.00
CA TYR A 31 -5.83 -3.59 -0.53
C TYR A 31 -5.18 -3.27 -1.88
N SER A 32 -3.88 -2.96 -1.85
CA SER A 32 -3.09 -2.56 -3.02
C SER A 32 -2.39 -3.72 -3.74
N VAL A 33 -2.50 -4.95 -3.22
CA VAL A 33 -1.80 -6.15 -3.72
C VAL A 33 -0.26 -6.03 -3.61
N GLY A 34 0.22 -5.10 -2.78
CA GLY A 34 1.61 -5.06 -2.36
C GLY A 34 1.86 -6.00 -1.17
N LYS A 35 3.12 -6.31 -0.90
CA LYS A 35 3.57 -7.16 0.22
C LYS A 35 2.97 -6.74 1.57
N ASP A 36 2.91 -5.44 1.86
CA ASP A 36 2.41 -4.92 3.14
C ASP A 36 0.90 -5.14 3.28
N SER A 37 0.15 -4.89 2.20
CA SER A 37 -1.29 -5.16 2.17
C SER A 37 -1.63 -6.65 2.18
N ALA A 38 -0.74 -7.51 1.68
CA ALA A 38 -0.89 -8.97 1.76
C ALA A 38 -0.70 -9.47 3.21
N VAL A 39 0.29 -8.94 3.93
CA VAL A 39 0.46 -9.18 5.37
C VAL A 39 -0.76 -8.68 6.16
N MET A 40 -1.24 -7.48 5.87
CA MET A 40 -2.42 -6.91 6.53
C MET A 40 -3.69 -7.76 6.27
N LEU A 41 -3.89 -8.25 5.05
CA LEU A 41 -4.98 -9.18 4.72
C LEU A 41 -4.87 -10.49 5.51
N HIS A 42 -3.67 -11.06 5.61
CA HIS A 42 -3.43 -12.28 6.39
C HIS A 42 -3.72 -12.07 7.89
N LEU A 43 -3.26 -10.94 8.45
CA LEU A 43 -3.53 -10.54 9.83
C LEU A 43 -5.03 -10.37 10.08
N ALA A 44 -5.77 -9.76 9.16
CA ALA A 44 -7.21 -9.63 9.26
C ALA A 44 -7.91 -11.01 9.31
N ARG A 45 -7.51 -11.95 8.45
CA ARG A 45 -8.04 -13.32 8.48
C ARG A 45 -7.78 -14.00 9.82
N LYS A 46 -6.57 -13.84 10.39
CA LYS A 46 -6.27 -14.34 11.74
C LYS A 46 -7.11 -13.66 12.83
N ALA A 47 -7.36 -12.36 12.69
CA ALA A 47 -8.11 -11.60 13.68
C ALA A 47 -9.56 -12.06 13.84
N PHE A 48 -10.19 -12.58 12.78
CA PHE A 48 -11.61 -12.98 12.80
C PHE A 48 -11.86 -14.47 12.60
N TYR A 49 -10.80 -15.29 12.47
CA TYR A 49 -10.93 -16.73 12.39
C TYR A 49 -11.82 -17.29 13.51
N PRO A 50 -12.77 -18.21 13.23
CA PRO A 50 -12.96 -18.93 11.97
C PRO A 50 -13.84 -18.22 10.91
N ALA A 51 -14.37 -17.03 11.20
CA ALA A 51 -15.20 -16.29 10.27
C ALA A 51 -14.36 -15.39 9.33
N PRO A 52 -14.89 -15.03 8.15
CA PRO A 52 -14.31 -13.95 7.35
C PRO A 52 -14.32 -12.62 8.12
N PRO A 53 -13.36 -11.71 7.87
CA PRO A 53 -13.39 -10.38 8.47
C PRO A 53 -14.69 -9.61 8.16
N PRO A 54 -15.26 -8.86 9.12
CA PRO A 54 -16.57 -8.22 8.99
C PRO A 54 -16.54 -6.89 8.21
N PHE A 55 -15.67 -6.78 7.20
CA PHE A 55 -15.52 -5.59 6.37
C PHE A 55 -14.99 -5.94 4.97
N PRO A 56 -15.29 -5.13 3.94
CA PRO A 56 -14.80 -5.36 2.60
C PRO A 56 -13.32 -4.93 2.44
N LEU A 57 -12.72 -5.43 1.36
CA LEU A 57 -11.50 -4.88 0.77
C LEU A 57 -11.86 -3.75 -0.20
N LEU A 58 -11.02 -2.73 -0.29
CA LEU A 58 -11.12 -1.67 -1.30
C LEU A 58 -9.81 -1.54 -2.06
N HIS A 59 -9.88 -1.62 -3.39
CA HIS A 59 -8.79 -1.33 -4.29
C HIS A 59 -9.12 -0.10 -5.14
N VAL A 60 -8.31 0.96 -4.99
CA VAL A 60 -8.36 2.13 -5.88
C VAL A 60 -7.58 1.81 -7.17
N ASP A 61 -8.32 1.47 -8.21
CA ASP A 61 -7.79 0.97 -9.48
C ASP A 61 -7.51 2.14 -10.40
N THR A 62 -6.22 2.36 -10.64
CA THR A 62 -5.73 3.44 -11.48
C THR A 62 -5.67 3.05 -12.95
N THR A 63 -6.13 1.86 -13.34
CA THR A 63 -6.00 1.25 -14.68
C THR A 63 -4.56 1.12 -15.18
N TRP A 64 -3.57 1.34 -14.32
CA TRP A 64 -2.13 1.45 -14.64
C TRP A 64 -1.26 0.60 -13.72
N LYS A 65 -1.84 -0.36 -12.99
CA LYS A 65 -1.08 -1.39 -12.23
C LYS A 65 -0.48 -2.42 -13.18
N PHE A 66 0.53 -3.15 -12.70
CA PHE A 66 1.08 -4.29 -13.42
C PHE A 66 0.05 -5.40 -13.60
N ARG A 67 0.12 -6.15 -14.71
CA ARG A 67 -0.74 -7.31 -15.00
C ARG A 67 -0.68 -8.37 -13.91
N ALA A 68 0.52 -8.65 -13.39
CA ALA A 68 0.72 -9.60 -12.31
C ALA A 68 0.01 -9.20 -11.01
N MET A 69 -0.17 -7.89 -10.76
CA MET A 69 -0.94 -7.42 -9.59
C MET A 69 -2.43 -7.70 -9.76
N TYR A 70 -3.00 -7.46 -10.94
CA TYR A 70 -4.41 -7.78 -11.18
C TYR A 70 -4.70 -9.28 -11.04
N ALA A 71 -3.80 -10.13 -11.56
CA ALA A 71 -3.95 -11.58 -11.47
C ALA A 71 -4.02 -12.08 -10.01
N LEU A 72 -3.16 -11.56 -9.13
CA LEU A 72 -3.16 -11.95 -7.72
C LEU A 72 -4.31 -11.31 -6.93
N ARG A 73 -4.71 -10.07 -7.28
CA ARG A 73 -5.75 -9.30 -6.56
C ARG A 73 -7.03 -10.09 -6.35
N ASP A 74 -7.59 -10.57 -7.45
CA ASP A 74 -8.93 -11.19 -7.45
C ASP A 74 -8.87 -12.58 -6.82
N LYS A 75 -7.75 -13.30 -6.99
CA LYS A 75 -7.49 -14.57 -6.33
C LYS A 75 -7.42 -14.39 -4.80
N ALA A 76 -6.59 -13.46 -4.33
CA ALA A 76 -6.37 -13.25 -2.90
C ALA A 76 -7.65 -12.83 -2.15
N ALA A 77 -8.49 -11.98 -2.75
CA ALA A 77 -9.78 -11.61 -2.17
C ALA A 77 -10.74 -12.81 -2.05
N ARG A 78 -10.84 -13.63 -3.10
CA ARG A 78 -11.66 -14.85 -3.10
C ARG A 78 -11.18 -15.86 -2.06
N ASP A 79 -9.87 -16.11 -2.01
CA ASP A 79 -9.27 -17.05 -1.05
C ASP A 79 -9.43 -16.58 0.41
N ALA A 80 -9.52 -15.26 0.61
CA ALA A 80 -9.81 -14.67 1.92
C ALA A 80 -11.29 -14.74 2.31
N GLY A 81 -12.20 -15.05 1.37
CA GLY A 81 -13.65 -15.02 1.59
C GLY A 81 -14.19 -13.61 1.81
N MET A 82 -13.52 -12.59 1.29
CA MET A 82 -13.87 -11.17 1.48
C MET A 82 -14.38 -10.55 0.18
N GLU A 83 -15.35 -9.65 0.30
CA GLU A 83 -15.78 -8.80 -0.81
C GLU A 83 -14.66 -7.83 -1.21
N LEU A 84 -14.39 -7.71 -2.51
CA LEU A 84 -13.43 -6.75 -3.05
C LEU A 84 -14.17 -5.67 -3.86
N LEU A 85 -14.20 -4.48 -3.30
CA LEU A 85 -14.68 -3.28 -3.96
C LEU A 85 -13.55 -2.69 -4.82
N VAL A 86 -13.84 -2.41 -6.08
CA VAL A 86 -12.91 -1.77 -7.01
C VAL A 86 -13.46 -0.42 -7.40
N HIS A 87 -12.75 0.65 -7.03
CA HIS A 87 -13.12 2.00 -7.41
C HIS A 87 -12.19 2.54 -8.49
N ARG A 88 -12.78 3.08 -9.56
CA ARG A 88 -12.09 3.78 -10.64
C ARG A 88 -12.65 5.19 -10.70
N ASN A 89 -11.79 6.21 -10.61
CA ASN A 89 -12.24 7.59 -10.68
C ASN A 89 -12.84 7.86 -12.08
N PRO A 90 -14.15 8.17 -12.19
CA PRO A 90 -14.81 8.35 -13.47
C PRO A 90 -14.28 9.58 -14.22
N ASP A 91 -13.87 10.64 -13.52
CA ASP A 91 -13.35 11.87 -14.13
C ASP A 91 -11.96 11.62 -14.73
N ALA A 92 -11.11 10.90 -13.99
CA ALA A 92 -9.77 10.53 -14.46
C ALA A 92 -9.86 9.60 -15.68
N LEU A 93 -10.84 8.70 -15.69
CA LEU A 93 -11.11 7.81 -16.82
C LEU A 93 -11.62 8.60 -18.04
N ALA A 94 -12.61 9.47 -17.86
CA ALA A 94 -13.20 10.27 -18.93
C ALA A 94 -12.20 11.22 -19.59
N GLN A 95 -11.26 11.77 -18.81
CA GLN A 95 -10.21 12.65 -19.30
C GLN A 95 -8.97 11.91 -19.84
N GLY A 96 -8.94 10.58 -19.79
CA GLY A 96 -7.80 9.80 -20.29
C GLY A 96 -6.50 10.02 -19.49
N ILE A 97 -6.62 10.32 -18.19
CA ILE A 97 -5.47 10.67 -17.35
C ILE A 97 -4.53 9.46 -17.24
N ASN A 98 -3.28 9.66 -17.66
CA ASN A 98 -2.26 8.62 -17.71
C ASN A 98 -0.93 9.10 -17.09
N PRO A 99 -0.09 8.17 -16.61
CA PRO A 99 1.13 8.49 -15.88
C PRO A 99 2.26 9.05 -16.75
N PHE A 100 2.20 8.96 -18.07
CA PHE A 100 3.23 9.49 -18.98
C PHE A 100 3.00 10.97 -19.28
N ASP A 101 1.77 11.34 -19.61
CA ASP A 101 1.45 12.70 -20.07
C ASP A 101 1.08 13.65 -18.92
N HIS A 102 0.61 13.11 -17.79
CA HIS A 102 -0.01 13.92 -16.73
C HIS A 102 0.77 13.97 -15.41
N GLY A 103 1.89 13.26 -15.28
CA GLY A 103 2.80 13.34 -14.12
C GLY A 103 2.09 13.27 -12.76
N ALA A 104 2.25 14.32 -11.94
CA ALA A 104 1.65 14.41 -10.61
C ALA A 104 0.10 14.37 -10.61
N LEU A 105 -0.54 14.94 -11.64
CA LEU A 105 -2.01 14.97 -11.77
C LEU A 105 -2.59 13.55 -11.85
N HIS A 106 -1.86 12.62 -12.49
CA HIS A 106 -2.26 11.20 -12.51
C HIS A 106 -2.38 10.63 -11.09
N THR A 107 -1.37 10.88 -10.25
CA THR A 107 -1.39 10.33 -8.88
C THR A 107 -2.50 10.96 -8.05
N ASP A 108 -2.71 12.27 -8.19
CA ASP A 108 -3.73 12.98 -7.43
C ASP A 108 -5.15 12.53 -7.80
N MET A 109 -5.51 12.60 -9.08
CA MET A 109 -6.85 12.23 -9.54
C MET A 109 -7.14 10.75 -9.30
N TRP A 110 -6.22 9.85 -9.68
CA TRP A 110 -6.50 8.41 -9.57
C TRP A 110 -6.42 7.88 -8.14
N LYS A 111 -5.53 8.41 -7.29
CA LYS A 111 -5.32 7.86 -5.94
C LYS A 111 -5.97 8.71 -4.87
N THR A 112 -5.63 10.00 -4.77
CA THR A 112 -6.12 10.88 -3.70
C THR A 112 -7.62 11.09 -3.84
N GLU A 113 -8.05 11.64 -4.97
CA GLU A 113 -9.46 11.93 -5.23
C GLU A 113 -10.25 10.63 -5.42
N GLY A 114 -9.68 9.65 -6.11
CA GLY A 114 -10.28 8.32 -6.24
C GLY A 114 -10.55 7.66 -4.88
N LEU A 115 -9.62 7.73 -3.92
CA LEU A 115 -9.86 7.19 -2.58
C LEU A 115 -10.95 7.96 -1.83
N LYS A 116 -10.93 9.30 -1.86
CA LYS A 116 -11.97 10.12 -1.20
C LYS A 116 -13.35 9.80 -1.74
N GLN A 117 -13.51 9.76 -3.07
CA GLN A 117 -14.75 9.39 -3.74
C GLN A 117 -15.25 8.01 -3.28
N ALA A 118 -14.37 7.02 -3.19
CA ALA A 118 -14.74 5.67 -2.75
C ALA A 118 -15.19 5.64 -1.28
N LEU A 119 -14.48 6.35 -0.41
CA LEU A 119 -14.83 6.44 1.01
C LEU A 119 -16.20 7.12 1.22
N ASP A 120 -16.46 8.20 0.50
CA ASP A 120 -17.74 8.91 0.54
C ASP A 120 -18.88 8.09 -0.03
N LEU A 121 -18.66 7.42 -1.18
CA LEU A 121 -19.66 6.59 -1.86
C LEU A 121 -20.22 5.49 -0.96
N HIS A 122 -19.34 4.82 -0.20
CA HIS A 122 -19.73 3.71 0.67
C HIS A 122 -20.03 4.16 2.12
N GLY A 123 -19.65 5.39 2.47
CA GLY A 123 -19.78 5.95 3.81
C GLY A 123 -18.90 5.22 4.83
N PHE A 124 -17.66 4.89 4.45
CA PHE A 124 -16.71 4.23 5.34
C PHE A 124 -16.19 5.20 6.40
N ASP A 125 -16.24 4.78 7.67
CA ASP A 125 -15.82 5.59 8.82
C ASP A 125 -14.44 5.18 9.36
N ALA A 126 -13.92 4.03 8.94
CA ALA A 126 -12.55 3.61 9.22
C ALA A 126 -11.92 2.91 8.00
N ALA A 127 -10.69 3.26 7.67
CA ALA A 127 -9.94 2.61 6.59
C ALA A 127 -8.58 2.11 7.08
N PHE A 128 -8.36 0.79 7.00
CA PHE A 128 -7.06 0.18 7.29
C PHE A 128 -6.08 0.40 6.14
N GLY A 129 -4.89 0.93 6.43
CA GLY A 129 -3.80 1.13 5.48
C GLY A 129 -2.55 0.35 5.88
N GLY A 130 -1.84 -0.17 4.88
CA GLY A 130 -0.58 -0.91 5.06
C GLY A 130 0.67 -0.03 5.21
N ALA A 131 0.51 1.21 5.70
CA ALA A 131 1.61 2.16 5.85
C ALA A 131 2.49 1.82 7.06
N ARG A 132 3.81 1.88 6.89
CA ARG A 132 4.80 1.68 7.97
C ARG A 132 5.59 2.94 8.29
N ARG A 133 6.08 3.06 9.54
CA ARG A 133 6.88 4.20 10.01
C ARG A 133 8.28 4.23 9.41
N ASP A 134 8.87 3.06 9.12
CA ASP A 134 10.22 2.93 8.55
C ASP A 134 10.27 3.15 7.03
N GLU A 135 9.12 3.08 6.35
CA GLU A 135 9.02 3.15 4.88
C GLU A 135 9.56 4.47 4.30
N GLU A 136 9.37 5.58 5.02
CA GLU A 136 9.85 6.91 4.63
C GLU A 136 10.02 7.84 5.85
N LYS A 137 11.02 8.73 5.81
CA LYS A 137 11.32 9.67 6.92
C LYS A 137 10.11 10.47 7.40
N SER A 138 9.21 10.84 6.49
CA SER A 138 8.02 11.63 6.76
C SER A 138 7.00 10.91 7.67
N ARG A 139 7.04 9.57 7.71
CA ARG A 139 6.11 8.72 8.49
C ARG A 139 6.62 8.34 9.87
N ALA A 140 7.84 8.71 10.24
CA ALA A 140 8.42 8.35 11.53
C ALA A 140 7.59 8.83 12.75
N LYS A 141 6.80 9.91 12.58
CA LYS A 141 5.92 10.48 13.60
C LYS A 141 4.44 10.09 13.42
N GLU A 142 4.16 9.13 12.55
CA GLU A 142 2.79 8.68 12.29
C GLU A 142 2.20 7.95 13.50
N ARG A 143 0.93 8.20 13.76
CA ARG A 143 0.14 7.48 14.77
C ARG A 143 -0.45 6.20 14.16
N VAL A 144 -0.89 5.25 14.98
CA VAL A 144 -1.67 4.11 14.50
C VAL A 144 -3.02 4.59 13.98
N PHE A 145 -3.66 5.53 14.67
CA PHE A 145 -4.94 6.15 14.33
C PHE A 145 -4.73 7.60 13.87
N SER A 146 -5.11 7.87 12.62
CA SER A 146 -5.10 9.20 12.02
C SER A 146 -6.52 9.66 11.72
N PHE A 147 -7.03 10.60 12.52
CA PHE A 147 -8.38 11.14 12.38
C PHE A 147 -8.50 12.10 11.19
N ARG A 148 -9.64 12.03 10.51
CA ARG A 148 -10.02 12.84 9.35
C ARG A 148 -11.34 13.56 9.63
N THR A 149 -11.42 14.83 9.25
CA THR A 149 -12.67 15.59 9.27
C THR A 149 -13.64 15.06 8.21
N ALA A 150 -14.88 15.57 8.21
CA ALA A 150 -15.88 15.27 7.17
C ALA A 150 -15.49 15.67 5.74
N THR A 151 -14.44 16.48 5.59
CA THR A 151 -13.87 16.86 4.28
C THR A 151 -12.57 16.11 3.97
N HIS A 152 -12.35 14.97 4.64
CA HIS A 152 -11.13 14.14 4.59
C HIS A 152 -9.84 14.85 4.99
N ARG A 153 -9.92 16.04 5.62
CA ARG A 153 -8.72 16.79 6.03
C ARG A 153 -8.13 16.25 7.32
N TRP A 154 -6.83 16.40 7.46
CA TRP A 154 -6.12 16.15 8.70
C TRP A 154 -6.00 17.42 9.54
N ASP A 155 -6.34 17.34 10.82
CA ASP A 155 -6.08 18.40 11.80
C ASP A 155 -5.10 17.87 12.88
N PRO A 156 -3.91 18.48 13.04
CA PRO A 156 -2.95 18.10 14.09
C PRO A 156 -3.56 18.10 15.50
N LYS A 157 -4.47 19.03 15.81
CA LYS A 157 -5.07 19.18 17.14
C LYS A 157 -6.15 18.13 17.42
N ALA A 158 -6.72 17.54 16.38
CA ALA A 158 -7.69 16.45 16.50
C ALA A 158 -7.02 15.08 16.74
N GLN A 159 -5.69 14.99 16.61
CA GLN A 159 -4.97 13.75 16.82
C GLN A 159 -4.77 13.44 18.30
N ARG A 160 -4.77 12.16 18.65
CA ARG A 160 -4.88 11.70 20.04
C ARG A 160 -3.61 10.98 20.48
N PRO A 161 -3.16 11.16 21.74
CA PRO A 161 -2.14 10.31 22.33
C PRO A 161 -2.54 8.83 22.28
N GLU A 162 -1.58 7.97 21.96
CA GLU A 162 -1.74 6.51 21.95
C GLU A 162 -0.88 5.96 23.08
N LEU A 163 -1.51 5.61 24.20
CA LEU A 163 -0.81 5.15 25.41
C LEU A 163 -1.01 3.64 25.55
N TRP A 164 0.09 2.89 25.71
CA TRP A 164 0.08 1.42 25.73
C TRP A 164 -0.60 0.84 24.47
N HIS A 165 -1.59 -0.04 24.66
CA HIS A 165 -2.43 -0.60 23.61
C HIS A 165 -3.89 -0.11 23.76
N LEU A 166 -4.07 1.09 24.32
CA LEU A 166 -5.37 1.74 24.50
C LEU A 166 -5.54 2.82 23.43
N TYR A 167 -6.50 2.61 22.54
CA TYR A 167 -6.78 3.52 21.44
C TYR A 167 -8.12 4.23 21.65
N ASN A 168 -8.12 5.56 21.63
CA ASN A 168 -9.37 6.31 21.61
C ASN A 168 -9.84 6.46 20.16
N ALA A 169 -10.68 5.54 19.69
CA ALA A 169 -11.19 5.49 18.32
C ALA A 169 -12.57 6.15 18.10
N ARG A 170 -13.14 6.80 19.13
CA ARG A 170 -14.45 7.47 19.04
C ARG A 170 -14.40 8.62 18.03
N HIS A 171 -15.32 8.75 17.09
CA HIS A 171 -15.33 9.86 16.15
C HIS A 171 -16.75 10.42 16.01
N ALA A 172 -16.88 11.68 15.61
CA ALA A 172 -18.19 12.29 15.39
C ALA A 172 -18.79 11.82 14.07
N LYS A 173 -20.12 11.95 13.93
CA LYS A 173 -20.80 11.62 12.67
C LYS A 173 -20.19 12.41 11.50
N GLY A 174 -19.77 11.70 10.46
CA GLY A 174 -19.15 12.26 9.27
C GLY A 174 -17.62 12.38 9.37
N GLU A 175 -17.02 12.23 10.55
CA GLU A 175 -15.57 12.04 10.66
C GLU A 175 -15.21 10.60 10.27
N SER A 176 -13.95 10.40 9.88
CA SER A 176 -13.42 9.04 9.65
C SER A 176 -12.01 8.92 10.21
N MET A 177 -11.46 7.71 10.20
CA MET A 177 -10.09 7.46 10.59
C MET A 177 -9.34 6.62 9.56
N ARG A 178 -8.04 6.86 9.44
CA ARG A 178 -7.08 5.95 8.81
C ARG A 178 -6.37 5.19 9.92
N VAL A 179 -6.28 3.88 9.80
CA VAL A 179 -5.68 3.01 10.82
C VAL A 179 -4.55 2.22 10.20
N PHE A 180 -3.41 2.15 10.86
CA PHE A 180 -2.19 1.51 10.34
C PHE A 180 -1.73 0.35 11.25
N PRO A 181 -2.36 -0.84 11.15
CA PRO A 181 -2.10 -1.96 12.05
C PRO A 181 -0.66 -2.44 12.05
N ILE A 182 0.05 -2.24 10.94
CA ILE A 182 1.43 -2.67 10.76
C ILE A 182 2.45 -1.53 10.91
N SER A 183 2.06 -0.39 11.48
CA SER A 183 2.92 0.80 11.57
C SER A 183 4.27 0.57 12.26
N ASN A 184 4.33 -0.38 13.20
CA ASN A 184 5.53 -0.79 13.95
C ASN A 184 6.40 -1.85 13.25
N TRP A 185 5.96 -2.38 12.12
CA TRP A 185 6.71 -3.39 11.38
C TRP A 185 7.78 -2.71 10.55
N THR A 186 8.91 -3.38 10.37
CA THR A 186 9.95 -2.99 9.41
C THR A 186 9.78 -3.71 8.07
N GLU A 187 10.50 -3.27 7.04
CA GLU A 187 10.53 -4.00 5.76
C GLU A 187 10.99 -5.46 5.99
N LEU A 188 12.00 -5.67 6.85
CA LEU A 188 12.50 -7.00 7.19
C LEU A 188 11.44 -7.86 7.90
N ASP A 189 10.68 -7.29 8.83
CA ASP A 189 9.61 -8.01 9.53
C ASP A 189 8.53 -8.49 8.56
N VAL A 190 8.13 -7.63 7.61
CA VAL A 190 7.15 -7.96 6.55
C VAL A 190 7.64 -9.17 5.75
N TRP A 191 8.89 -9.16 5.30
CA TRP A 191 9.45 -10.27 4.51
C TRP A 191 9.62 -11.55 5.31
N GLN A 192 10.11 -11.47 6.54
CA GLN A 192 10.23 -12.64 7.42
C GLN A 192 8.87 -13.25 7.74
N TYR A 193 7.84 -12.42 7.92
CA TYR A 193 6.49 -12.89 8.18
C TYR A 193 5.84 -13.51 6.94
N ILE A 194 6.05 -12.93 5.75
CA ILE A 194 5.65 -13.57 4.48
C ILE A 194 6.28 -14.97 4.37
N ALA A 195 7.55 -15.12 4.74
CA ALA A 195 8.24 -16.41 4.73
C ALA A 195 7.68 -17.39 5.76
N ARG A 196 7.47 -16.92 7.00
CA ARG A 196 6.94 -17.73 8.10
C ARG A 196 5.55 -18.28 7.80
N GLU A 197 4.69 -17.44 7.23
CA GLU A 197 3.28 -17.73 7.03
C GLU A 197 2.97 -18.30 5.63
N GLY A 198 3.95 -18.33 4.72
CA GLY A 198 3.75 -18.77 3.34
C GLY A 198 2.79 -17.89 2.55
N ILE A 199 2.82 -16.57 2.78
CA ILE A 199 1.90 -15.63 2.13
C ILE A 199 2.27 -15.49 0.65
N GLU A 200 1.31 -15.74 -0.24
CA GLU A 200 1.47 -15.55 -1.67
C GLU A 200 1.63 -14.04 -1.99
N ILE A 201 2.63 -13.72 -2.81
CA ILE A 201 2.95 -12.35 -3.21
C ILE A 201 3.18 -12.25 -4.71
N VAL A 202 3.10 -11.03 -5.23
CA VAL A 202 3.26 -10.76 -6.67
C VAL A 202 4.67 -11.19 -7.14
N PRO A 203 4.80 -11.96 -8.23
CA PRO A 203 6.10 -12.44 -8.72
C PRO A 203 7.12 -11.34 -9.06
N LEU A 204 6.67 -10.10 -9.23
CA LEU A 204 7.50 -8.92 -9.48
C LEU A 204 8.46 -8.59 -8.33
N TYR A 205 8.19 -9.09 -7.13
CA TYR A 205 9.12 -8.97 -6.01
C TYR A 205 10.38 -9.83 -6.15
N PHE A 206 10.35 -10.84 -7.03
CA PHE A 206 11.47 -11.73 -7.31
C PHE A 206 12.16 -11.35 -8.62
N ALA A 207 13.48 -11.51 -8.64
CA ALA A 207 14.31 -11.27 -9.80
C ALA A 207 13.93 -12.20 -10.95
N ALA A 208 13.73 -11.61 -12.13
CA ALA A 208 13.58 -12.35 -13.39
C ALA A 208 14.00 -11.45 -14.54
N LYS A 209 14.37 -12.06 -15.68
CA LYS A 209 14.61 -11.35 -16.93
C LYS A 209 13.31 -10.74 -17.43
N ARG A 210 13.29 -9.42 -17.58
CA ARG A 210 12.12 -8.66 -18.04
C ARG A 210 12.57 -7.57 -19.01
N PRO A 211 11.73 -7.21 -20.01
CA PRO A 211 12.04 -6.13 -20.93
C PRO A 211 11.98 -4.80 -20.20
N THR A 212 13.02 -3.98 -20.37
CA THR A 212 13.18 -2.72 -19.66
C THR A 212 13.67 -1.60 -20.56
N VAL A 213 13.26 -0.38 -20.24
CA VAL A 213 13.85 0.86 -20.78
C VAL A 213 14.36 1.71 -19.61
N GLU A 214 15.37 2.54 -19.86
CA GLU A 214 15.89 3.46 -18.86
C GLU A 214 15.44 4.89 -19.19
N ARG A 215 14.76 5.54 -18.26
CA ARG A 215 14.32 6.94 -18.38
C ARG A 215 14.58 7.68 -17.08
N ASP A 216 15.21 8.86 -17.17
CA ASP A 216 15.50 9.71 -16.01
C ASP A 216 16.22 8.99 -14.85
N GLY A 217 17.12 8.07 -15.21
CA GLY A 217 17.88 7.22 -14.27
C GLY A 217 17.05 6.15 -13.55
N LEU A 218 15.85 5.84 -14.04
CA LEU A 218 15.00 4.74 -13.54
C LEU A 218 14.95 3.62 -14.57
N ILE A 219 15.09 2.38 -14.10
CA ILE A 219 14.83 1.18 -14.90
C ILE A 219 13.33 0.92 -14.87
N LEU A 220 12.65 1.12 -16.00
CA LEU A 220 11.21 0.92 -16.15
C LEU A 220 10.94 -0.40 -16.89
N MET A 221 10.06 -1.23 -16.33
CA MET A 221 9.62 -2.45 -16.99
C MET A 221 8.53 -2.16 -18.01
N VAL A 222 8.69 -2.72 -19.21
CA VAL A 222 7.66 -2.72 -20.25
C VAL A 222 6.71 -3.90 -19.98
N ASP A 223 5.65 -3.67 -19.21
CA ASP A 223 4.72 -4.73 -18.77
C ASP A 223 3.68 -5.13 -19.83
N ASP A 224 3.18 -4.15 -20.60
CA ASP A 224 2.26 -4.36 -21.71
C ASP A 224 2.26 -3.18 -22.71
N ASP A 225 1.33 -3.25 -23.66
CA ASP A 225 1.15 -2.34 -24.79
C ASP A 225 0.77 -0.90 -24.41
N ARG A 226 0.34 -0.67 -23.17
CA ARG A 226 0.06 0.68 -22.66
C ARG A 226 1.36 1.49 -22.45
N PHE A 227 2.54 0.86 -22.47
CA PHE A 227 3.82 1.55 -22.32
C PHE A 227 4.29 2.09 -23.68
N PRO A 228 4.29 3.42 -23.93
CA PRO A 228 4.73 3.97 -25.19
C PRO A 228 6.25 3.90 -25.28
N ILE A 229 6.78 3.25 -26.32
CA ILE A 229 8.21 3.22 -26.64
C ILE A 229 8.59 4.48 -27.43
N ALA A 230 9.58 5.24 -26.96
CA ALA A 230 9.99 6.46 -27.64
C ALA A 230 10.78 6.13 -28.93
N PRO A 231 10.82 7.02 -29.93
CA PRO A 231 11.61 6.80 -31.14
C PRO A 231 13.08 6.49 -30.81
N GLY A 232 13.56 5.33 -31.27
CA GLY A 232 14.94 4.88 -31.03
C GLY A 232 15.15 4.11 -29.71
N GLU A 233 14.15 4.02 -28.83
CA GLU A 233 14.22 3.12 -27.68
C GLU A 233 14.00 1.67 -28.11
N VAL A 234 14.89 0.78 -27.67
CA VAL A 234 14.75 -0.66 -27.82
C VAL A 234 14.76 -1.27 -26.43
N PRO A 235 13.67 -1.94 -25.98
CA PRO A 235 13.66 -2.62 -24.70
C PRO A 235 14.80 -3.65 -24.59
N VAL A 236 15.49 -3.64 -23.45
CA VAL A 236 16.58 -4.59 -23.15
C VAL A 236 16.15 -5.47 -21.99
N ASP A 237 16.39 -6.78 -22.12
CA ASP A 237 16.15 -7.71 -21.03
C ASP A 237 17.17 -7.52 -19.91
N ARG A 238 16.68 -7.19 -18.72
CA ARG A 238 17.49 -7.11 -17.48
C ARG A 238 16.91 -8.03 -16.43
N SER A 239 17.77 -8.61 -15.58
CA SER A 239 17.32 -9.32 -14.38
C SER A 239 16.94 -8.28 -13.33
N ILE A 240 15.65 -8.07 -13.14
CA ILE A 240 15.14 -7.00 -12.26
C ILE A 240 14.14 -7.53 -11.26
N ARG A 241 13.94 -6.82 -10.15
CA ARG A 241 12.81 -6.99 -9.23
C ARG A 241 12.30 -5.64 -8.74
N PHE A 242 11.21 -5.64 -7.99
CA PHE A 242 10.64 -4.43 -7.40
C PHE A 242 10.61 -4.52 -5.87
N ARG A 243 11.03 -3.46 -5.17
CA ARG A 243 10.89 -3.35 -3.70
C ARG A 243 9.51 -2.83 -3.29
N THR A 244 8.89 -2.00 -4.13
CA THR A 244 7.52 -1.52 -3.97
C THR A 244 6.75 -1.67 -5.27
N LEU A 245 5.43 -1.81 -5.20
CA LEU A 245 4.57 -1.94 -6.38
C LEU A 245 3.48 -0.86 -6.38
N GLY A 246 3.22 -0.27 -7.54
CA GLY A 246 2.14 0.70 -7.73
C GLY A 246 1.78 0.82 -9.21
N CYS A 247 1.64 2.03 -9.74
CA CYS A 247 1.50 2.20 -11.18
C CYS A 247 2.83 1.85 -11.85
N TYR A 248 2.83 0.95 -12.83
CA TYR A 248 4.07 0.38 -13.36
C TYR A 248 5.03 1.39 -14.02
N PRO A 249 4.59 2.45 -14.72
CA PRO A 249 5.51 3.44 -15.28
C PRO A 249 5.99 4.49 -14.25
N LEU A 250 5.54 4.40 -13.00
CA LEU A 250 5.99 5.24 -11.88
C LEU A 250 6.76 4.45 -10.82
N THR A 251 7.10 3.20 -11.13
CA THR A 251 7.77 2.28 -10.22
C THR A 251 9.08 1.83 -10.88
N GLY A 252 10.21 2.34 -10.41
CA GLY A 252 11.53 1.89 -10.86
C GLY A 252 11.84 0.50 -10.32
N ALA A 253 12.34 -0.35 -11.21
CA ALA A 253 12.89 -1.64 -10.85
C ALA A 253 14.33 -1.50 -10.34
N VAL A 254 14.81 -2.53 -9.64
CA VAL A 254 16.23 -2.67 -9.27
C VAL A 254 16.79 -3.92 -9.94
N GLU A 255 18.02 -3.83 -10.43
CA GLU A 255 18.72 -5.03 -10.89
C GLU A 255 19.02 -5.94 -9.70
N SER A 256 18.78 -7.23 -9.88
CA SER A 256 18.88 -8.22 -8.80
C SER A 256 18.93 -9.63 -9.37
N GLU A 257 19.53 -10.54 -8.60
CA GLU A 257 19.49 -11.99 -8.83
C GLU A 257 18.62 -12.74 -7.81
N ALA A 258 17.93 -12.00 -6.91
CA ALA A 258 17.12 -12.57 -5.85
C ALA A 258 15.82 -13.21 -6.36
N ALA A 259 15.93 -14.46 -6.83
CA ALA A 259 14.83 -15.21 -7.44
C ALA A 259 13.90 -15.87 -6.42
N THR A 260 14.30 -15.97 -5.15
CA THR A 260 13.49 -16.54 -4.07
C THR A 260 13.31 -15.60 -2.90
N LEU A 261 12.35 -15.91 -2.03
CA LEU A 261 12.09 -15.16 -0.80
C LEU A 261 13.31 -15.09 0.12
N ASN A 262 14.05 -16.20 0.24
CA ASN A 262 15.28 -16.25 1.03
C ASN A 262 16.40 -15.41 0.42
N ASP A 263 16.42 -15.25 -0.90
CA ASP A 263 17.39 -14.38 -1.57
C ASP A 263 17.03 -12.91 -1.36
N VAL A 264 15.73 -12.56 -1.43
CA VAL A 264 15.25 -11.19 -1.16
C VAL A 264 15.59 -10.77 0.27
N ILE A 265 15.35 -11.64 1.26
CA ILE A 265 15.71 -11.38 2.66
C ILE A 265 17.22 -11.17 2.80
N ARG A 266 18.04 -12.02 2.17
CA ARG A 266 19.51 -11.89 2.20
C ARG A 266 20.00 -10.59 1.55
N GLU A 267 19.45 -10.23 0.39
CA GLU A 267 19.80 -8.99 -0.30
C GLU A 267 19.44 -7.76 0.54
N MET A 268 18.29 -7.78 1.20
CA MET A 268 17.86 -6.69 2.06
C MET A 268 18.75 -6.47 3.29
N LEU A 269 19.26 -7.53 3.90
CA LEU A 269 20.16 -7.43 5.06
C LEU A 269 21.46 -6.67 4.72
N LEU A 270 21.82 -6.60 3.43
CA LEU A 270 23.01 -5.90 2.93
C LEU A 270 22.69 -4.52 2.34
N THR A 271 21.40 -4.18 2.20
CA THR A 271 20.97 -2.95 1.52
C THR A 271 20.95 -1.76 2.50
N THR A 272 21.52 -0.64 2.10
CA THR A 272 21.55 0.62 2.90
C THR A 272 20.59 1.69 2.38
N THR A 273 19.86 1.42 1.30
CA THR A 273 18.93 2.36 0.68
C THR A 273 17.49 2.16 1.13
N SER A 274 16.72 3.24 1.18
CA SER A 274 15.31 3.18 1.56
C SER A 274 14.48 2.40 0.53
N GLU A 275 13.43 1.74 1.02
CA GLU A 275 12.52 0.93 0.21
C GLU A 275 11.92 1.70 -0.98
N ARG A 276 11.59 2.97 -0.76
CA ARG A 276 10.88 3.81 -1.74
C ARG A 276 11.79 4.60 -2.69
N GLN A 277 13.10 4.40 -2.67
CA GLN A 277 14.05 5.17 -3.50
C GLN A 277 13.72 5.15 -5.01
N GLY A 278 13.15 4.04 -5.51
CA GLY A 278 12.79 3.87 -6.92
C GLY A 278 11.45 4.50 -7.35
N ARG A 279 10.74 5.24 -6.48
CA ARG A 279 9.45 5.86 -6.81
C ARG A 279 9.65 7.23 -7.43
N ALA A 280 9.20 7.40 -8.67
CA ALA A 280 9.23 8.71 -9.34
C ALA A 280 8.43 9.78 -8.57
N ILE A 281 7.27 9.38 -8.03
CA ILE A 281 6.37 10.26 -7.26
C ILE A 281 6.96 10.81 -5.95
N ASP A 282 8.01 10.17 -5.43
CA ASP A 282 8.63 10.59 -4.16
C ASP A 282 9.78 11.59 -4.39
N LYS A 283 10.20 11.81 -5.65
CA LYS A 283 11.21 12.83 -6.03
C LYS A 283 10.64 14.25 -5.99
N ASP A 284 9.32 14.43 -6.08
CA ASP A 284 8.65 15.73 -5.90
C ASP A 284 8.59 16.11 -4.40
N ALA A 285 9.69 16.66 -3.90
CA ALA A 285 9.95 17.00 -2.50
C ALA A 285 9.37 18.36 -2.05
N GLY A 286 8.44 18.96 -2.82
CA GLY A 286 7.96 20.32 -2.57
C GLY A 286 6.95 20.49 -1.43
N ALA A 287 6.19 19.45 -1.09
CA ALA A 287 5.11 19.53 -0.09
C ALA A 287 5.48 18.85 1.23
N SER A 288 5.33 19.56 2.35
CA SER A 288 5.54 19.01 3.69
C SER A 288 4.54 17.88 3.99
N MET A 289 4.90 16.96 4.89
CA MET A 289 4.01 15.85 5.27
C MET A 289 2.63 16.34 5.74
N GLU A 290 2.61 17.45 6.48
CA GLU A 290 1.39 18.07 6.96
C GLU A 290 0.50 18.52 5.81
N GLN A 291 1.08 19.07 4.73
CA GLN A 291 0.33 19.44 3.52
C GLN A 291 -0.24 18.19 2.82
N LYS A 292 0.55 17.13 2.64
CA LYS A 292 0.06 15.87 2.04
C LYS A 292 -1.07 15.24 2.87
N LYS A 293 -0.99 15.31 4.20
CA LYS A 293 -2.06 14.86 5.10
C LYS A 293 -3.31 15.74 5.03
N GLN A 294 -3.14 17.05 5.02
CA GLN A 294 -4.25 18.00 4.87
C GLN A 294 -4.97 17.80 3.53
N GLN A 295 -4.24 17.41 2.48
CA GLN A 295 -4.78 17.08 1.16
C GLN A 295 -5.41 15.69 1.09
N GLY A 296 -5.28 14.84 2.11
CA GLY A 296 -5.87 13.50 2.15
C GLY A 296 -5.09 12.43 1.38
N TYR A 297 -3.79 12.63 1.13
CA TYR A 297 -2.92 11.68 0.42
C TYR A 297 -2.74 10.33 1.15
N PHE A 298 -3.03 10.28 2.46
CA PHE A 298 -2.92 9.11 3.31
C PHE A 298 -4.28 8.69 3.89
#